data_AF-A0A2A5G177-F1
#
_entry.id   AF-A0A2A5G177-F1
#
_cell.length_a   1.000
_cell.length_b   1.000
_cell.length_c   1.000
_cell.angle_alpha   90.00
_cell.angle_beta   90.00
_cell.angle_gamma   90.00
#
_symmetry.space_group_name_H-M   'P 1'
#
loop_
_entity.id
_entity.type
_entity.pdbx_description
1 polymer ?
#
loop_
_entity_poly.entity_id
_entity_poly.type
_entity_poly.pdbx_seq_one_letter_code
_entity_poly.pdbx_strand_id
1 'polypeptide(L)'
;MTRIIFAIVTILLFSCAQKEEIIEQTWPDGAPKLVKVFAIDGEEKALAKETEYYENGQIKIIGEYNSESQRTGQWHAYYEDAKPWSECEYRNGLKHGKNTVWFSNGHLRYEGKYENDKQAGIWKFWDENGALVKEVEY
;
A
#
# COMPACT_ATOMS: atom_id res chain seq x y z
N MET A 1 -4.38 13.07 -23.56
CA MET A 1 -3.39 14.17 -23.54
C MET A 1 -3.12 14.48 -22.08
N THR A 2 -2.16 13.80 -21.47
CA THR A 2 -1.95 13.83 -20.01
C THR A 2 -1.39 15.20 -19.63
N ARG A 3 -2.17 16.01 -18.93
CA ARG A 3 -1.72 17.30 -18.39
C ARG A 3 -1.09 17.05 -17.02
N ILE A 4 0.22 17.24 -16.91
CA ILE A 4 0.94 17.23 -15.64
C ILE A 4 0.89 18.66 -15.10
N ILE A 5 0.18 18.87 -14.00
CA ILE A 5 0.10 20.17 -13.32
C ILE A 5 1.01 20.09 -12.08
N PHE A 6 2.08 20.88 -12.06
CA PHE A 6 2.92 21.07 -10.87
C PHE A 6 2.33 22.22 -10.05
N ALA A 7 1.83 21.93 -8.85
CA ALA A 7 1.44 22.95 -7.87
C ALA A 7 2.36 22.83 -6.65
N ILE A 8 3.20 23.85 -6.43
CA ILE A 8 4.06 23.95 -5.25
C ILE A 8 3.36 24.88 -4.26
N VAL A 9 2.78 24.34 -3.19
CA VAL A 9 2.23 25.10 -2.07
C VAL A 9 3.22 24.98 -0.90
N THR A 10 3.98 26.04 -0.64
CA THR A 10 4.93 26.11 0.48
C THR A 10 4.28 26.77 1.68
N ILE A 11 3.90 25.97 2.68
CA ILE A 11 3.53 26.45 4.02
C ILE A 11 4.76 26.33 4.92
N LEU A 12 5.33 27.46 5.31
CA LEU A 12 6.50 27.52 6.20
C LEU A 12 6.07 27.36 7.66
N LEU A 13 6.30 26.18 8.22
CA LEU A 13 6.37 25.95 9.65
C LEU A 13 7.74 25.32 9.98
N PHE A 14 8.58 26.07 10.69
CA PHE A 14 9.87 25.62 11.20
C PHE A 14 9.67 24.53 12.26
N SER A 15 9.66 23.29 11.80
CA SER A 15 9.94 22.07 12.55
C SER A 15 11.01 21.33 11.75
N CYS A 16 11.62 20.28 12.29
CA CYS A 16 12.53 19.36 11.58
C CYS A 16 11.75 18.59 10.50
N ALA A 17 11.12 19.30 9.56
CA ALA A 17 10.31 18.75 8.52
C ALA A 17 11.26 18.27 7.44
N GLN A 18 11.36 16.94 7.31
CA GLN A 18 12.00 16.31 6.18
C GLN A 18 11.45 16.94 4.89
N LYS A 19 12.35 17.32 3.97
CA LYS A 19 11.92 17.91 2.71
C LYS A 19 11.23 16.81 1.90
N GLU A 20 10.08 17.12 1.33
CA GLU A 20 9.30 16.17 0.54
C GLU A 20 8.98 16.73 -0.84
N GLU A 21 8.87 15.83 -1.82
CA GLU A 21 8.29 16.12 -3.13
C GLU A 21 7.10 15.20 -3.38
N ILE A 22 5.99 15.77 -3.84
CA ILE A 22 4.76 15.03 -4.13
C ILE A 22 4.54 15.02 -5.64
N ILE A 23 4.39 13.83 -6.20
CA ILE A 23 3.96 13.63 -7.59
C ILE A 23 2.54 13.06 -7.56
N GLU A 24 1.61 13.80 -8.15
CA GLU A 24 0.21 13.39 -8.28
C GLU A 24 -0.15 13.14 -9.75
N GLN A 25 -0.78 12.01 -10.02
CA GLN A 25 -1.51 11.75 -11.26
C GLN A 25 -3.00 11.79 -10.96
N THR A 26 -3.78 12.34 -11.87
CA THR A 26 -5.23 12.50 -11.73
C THR A 26 -6.00 11.76 -12.81
N TRP A 27 -7.27 11.47 -12.52
CA TRP A 27 -8.29 11.08 -13.48
C TRP A 27 -8.72 12.27 -14.35
N PRO A 28 -9.48 12.06 -15.46
CA PRO A 28 -9.91 13.15 -16.34
C PRO A 28 -10.73 14.25 -15.65
N ASP A 29 -11.42 13.92 -14.56
CA ASP A 29 -12.21 14.84 -13.73
C ASP A 29 -11.36 15.63 -12.71
N GLY A 30 -10.06 15.32 -12.62
CA GLY A 30 -9.13 15.94 -11.69
C GLY A 30 -9.01 15.24 -10.34
N ALA A 31 -9.77 14.18 -10.07
CA ALA A 31 -9.63 13.40 -8.84
C ALA A 31 -8.26 12.68 -8.80
N PRO A 32 -7.64 12.51 -7.62
CA PRO A 32 -6.36 11.82 -7.52
C PRO A 32 -6.51 10.37 -7.97
N LYS A 33 -5.55 9.91 -8.78
CA LYS A 33 -5.41 8.53 -9.21
C LYS A 33 -4.24 7.86 -8.50
N LEU A 34 -3.14 8.58 -8.36
CA LEU A 34 -1.90 8.09 -7.77
C LEU A 34 -1.15 9.26 -7.15
N VAL A 35 -0.81 9.14 -5.87
CA VAL A 35 0.02 10.09 -5.13
C VAL A 35 1.30 9.36 -4.70
N LYS A 36 2.45 9.88 -5.09
CA LYS A 36 3.77 9.43 -4.65
C LYS A 36 4.45 10.53 -3.85
N VAL A 37 4.87 10.21 -2.63
CA VAL A 37 5.65 11.10 -1.77
C VAL A 37 7.08 10.64 -1.79
N PHE A 38 7.99 11.54 -2.12
CA PHE A 38 9.43 11.32 -2.09
C PHE A 38 10.05 12.10 -0.94
N ALA A 39 10.76 11.39 -0.07
CA ALA A 39 11.60 12.00 0.95
C ALA A 39 12.91 12.50 0.31
N ILE A 40 13.35 13.70 0.70
CA ILE A 40 14.58 14.33 0.23
C ILE A 40 15.50 14.57 1.42
N ASP A 41 16.71 14.01 1.36
CA ASP A 41 17.78 14.25 2.32
C ASP A 41 19.05 14.68 1.57
N GLY A 42 19.41 15.95 1.68
CA GLY A 42 20.46 16.55 0.86
C GLY A 42 20.17 16.46 -0.64
N GLU A 43 21.02 15.74 -1.37
CA GLU A 43 20.87 15.45 -2.80
C GLU A 43 20.13 14.13 -3.08
N GLU A 44 19.88 13.33 -2.05
CA GLU A 44 19.20 12.04 -2.18
C GLU A 44 17.68 12.23 -2.20
N LYS A 45 17.02 11.43 -3.04
CA LYS A 45 15.56 11.38 -3.17
C LYS A 45 15.11 9.92 -3.17
N ALA A 46 14.32 9.55 -2.17
CA ALA A 46 13.77 8.21 -2.02
C ALA A 46 12.24 8.23 -2.08
N LEU A 47 11.62 7.27 -2.76
CA LEU A 47 10.18 7.08 -2.64
C LEU A 47 9.89 6.65 -1.20
N ALA A 48 8.98 7.36 -0.52
CA ALA A 48 8.64 7.14 0.88
C ALA A 48 7.22 6.59 1.05
N LYS A 49 6.28 7.01 0.19
CA LYS A 49 4.88 6.59 0.26
C LYS A 49 4.23 6.55 -1.11
N GLU A 50 3.34 5.59 -1.30
CA GLU A 50 2.47 5.51 -2.47
C GLU A 50 1.01 5.36 -2.01
N THR A 51 0.10 6.07 -2.65
CA THR A 51 -1.34 5.90 -2.50
C THR A 51 -2.01 5.92 -3.87
N GLU A 52 -2.66 4.83 -4.24
CA GLU A 52 -3.47 4.70 -5.46
C GLU A 52 -4.95 4.80 -5.08
N TYR A 53 -5.76 5.41 -5.93
CA TYR A 53 -7.19 5.61 -5.73
C TYR A 53 -8.00 5.05 -6.89
N TYR A 54 -9.21 4.56 -6.60
CA TYR A 54 -10.25 4.32 -7.60
C TYR A 54 -10.82 5.66 -8.12
N GLU A 55 -11.54 5.62 -9.25
CA GLU A 55 -12.19 6.81 -9.82
C GLU A 55 -13.21 7.44 -8.84
N ASN A 56 -13.81 6.64 -7.97
CA ASN A 56 -14.73 7.12 -6.93
C ASN A 56 -14.03 7.81 -5.73
N GLY A 57 -12.70 7.97 -5.78
CA GLY A 57 -11.89 8.62 -4.75
C GLY A 57 -11.54 7.74 -3.55
N GLN A 58 -11.95 6.47 -3.52
CA GLN A 58 -11.56 5.55 -2.46
C GLN A 58 -10.14 5.03 -2.69
N ILE A 59 -9.42 4.79 -1.59
CA ILE A 59 -8.07 4.23 -1.65
C ILE A 59 -8.14 2.82 -2.20
N LYS A 60 -7.34 2.55 -3.22
CA LYS A 60 -7.14 1.24 -3.82
C LYS A 60 -5.96 0.52 -3.19
N ILE A 61 -4.83 1.21 -3.05
CA ILE A 61 -3.59 0.69 -2.45
C ILE A 61 -2.92 1.81 -1.66
N ILE A 62 -2.37 1.49 -0.50
CA ILE A 62 -1.53 2.40 0.27
C ILE A 62 -0.41 1.63 0.97
N GLY A 63 0.77 2.24 0.97
CA GLY A 63 1.90 1.69 1.71
C GLY A 63 3.12 2.61 1.70
N GLU A 64 4.10 2.21 2.49
CA GLU A 64 5.31 2.97 2.75
C GLU A 64 6.54 2.23 2.25
N TYR A 65 7.62 2.99 2.11
CA TYR A 65 8.91 2.56 1.62
C TYR A 65 10.00 3.02 2.60
N ASN A 66 11.07 2.25 2.70
CA ASN A 66 12.28 2.64 3.44
C ASN A 66 13.12 3.64 2.63
N SER A 67 14.25 4.09 3.19
CA SER A 67 15.18 5.03 2.55
C SER A 67 15.78 4.49 1.23
N GLU A 68 15.76 3.18 1.00
CA GLU A 68 16.20 2.54 -0.24
C GLU A 68 15.05 2.41 -1.26
N SER A 69 13.91 3.03 -1.01
CA SER A 69 12.69 2.91 -1.84
C SER A 69 12.18 1.47 -1.97
N GLN A 70 12.38 0.65 -0.95
CA GLN A 70 11.84 -0.72 -0.86
C GLN A 70 10.63 -0.73 0.07
N ARG A 71 9.60 -1.52 -0.26
CA ARG A 71 8.39 -1.63 0.57
C ARG A 71 8.73 -2.00 2.01
N THR A 72 8.08 -1.34 2.96
CA THR A 72 8.23 -1.61 4.38
C THR A 72 6.91 -1.39 5.11
N GLY A 73 6.75 -2.03 6.26
CA GLY A 73 5.55 -1.93 7.09
C GLY A 73 4.33 -2.57 6.45
N GLN A 74 3.14 -2.13 6.86
CA GLN A 74 1.88 -2.70 6.40
C GLN A 74 1.43 -2.06 5.08
N TRP A 75 1.30 -2.91 4.06
CA TRP A 75 0.67 -2.54 2.79
C TRP A 75 -0.78 -2.99 2.78
N HIS A 76 -1.66 -2.07 2.45
CA HIS A 76 -3.10 -2.30 2.40
C HIS A 76 -3.60 -2.14 0.97
N ALA A 77 -4.47 -3.05 0.55
CA ALA A 77 -5.26 -2.91 -0.67
C ALA A 77 -6.73 -3.10 -0.36
N TYR A 78 -7.58 -2.37 -1.06
CA TYR A 78 -9.02 -2.34 -0.85
C TYR A 78 -9.77 -2.59 -2.15
N TYR A 79 -10.99 -3.09 -2.02
CA TYR A 79 -11.98 -3.10 -3.09
C TYR A 79 -12.54 -1.68 -3.32
N GLU A 80 -13.22 -1.48 -4.45
CA GLU A 80 -13.84 -0.19 -4.81
C GLU A 80 -15.04 0.21 -3.92
N ASP A 81 -15.45 -0.67 -2.99
CA ASP A 81 -16.43 -0.37 -1.93
C ASP A 81 -15.76 -0.15 -0.56
N ALA A 82 -14.44 0.10 -0.55
CA ALA A 82 -13.57 0.33 0.60
C ALA A 82 -13.39 -0.87 1.55
N LYS A 83 -13.93 -2.05 1.21
CA LYS A 83 -13.64 -3.26 1.99
C LYS A 83 -12.19 -3.68 1.81
N PRO A 84 -11.54 -4.24 2.85
CA PRO A 84 -10.18 -4.74 2.73
C PRO A 84 -10.14 -5.87 1.70
N TRP A 85 -9.16 -5.80 0.80
CA TRP A 85 -8.81 -6.90 -0.10
C TRP A 85 -7.57 -7.64 0.41
N SER A 86 -6.53 -6.91 0.82
CA SER A 86 -5.32 -7.53 1.38
C SER A 86 -4.58 -6.62 2.35
N GLU A 87 -3.97 -7.24 3.35
CA GLU A 87 -3.00 -6.66 4.28
C GLU A 87 -1.75 -7.52 4.23
N CYS A 88 -0.62 -6.92 3.89
CA CYS A 88 0.64 -7.62 3.74
C CYS A 88 1.76 -6.81 4.37
N GLU A 89 2.44 -7.40 5.35
CA GLU A 89 3.62 -6.80 5.95
C GLU A 89 4.85 -7.02 5.04
N TYR A 90 5.63 -5.96 4.87
CA TYR A 90 6.87 -5.96 4.11
C TYR A 90 8.04 -5.54 4.98
N ARG A 91 9.22 -6.09 4.68
CA ARG A 91 10.51 -5.66 5.23
C ARG A 91 11.54 -5.68 4.10
N ASN A 92 12.15 -4.53 3.83
CA ASN A 92 13.19 -4.37 2.79
C ASN A 92 12.74 -4.92 1.42
N GLY A 93 11.49 -4.64 1.05
CA GLY A 93 10.91 -5.02 -0.24
C GLY A 93 10.36 -6.45 -0.31
N LEU A 94 10.62 -7.29 0.71
CA LEU A 94 10.16 -8.67 0.77
C LEU A 94 8.95 -8.79 1.69
N LYS A 95 7.99 -9.67 1.37
CA LYS A 95 6.91 -10.01 2.30
C LYS A 95 7.50 -10.64 3.55
N HIS A 96 7.09 -10.15 4.70
CA HIS A 96 7.59 -10.59 5.99
C HIS A 96 6.56 -10.30 7.07
N GLY A 97 6.22 -11.28 7.91
CA GLY A 97 5.21 -11.13 8.94
C GLY A 97 3.81 -11.49 8.44
N LYS A 98 2.77 -10.90 9.02
CA LYS A 98 1.38 -11.31 8.78
C LYS A 98 0.96 -10.96 7.35
N ASN A 99 0.21 -11.86 6.74
CA ASN A 99 -0.45 -11.63 5.47
C ASN A 99 -1.89 -12.14 5.53
N THR A 100 -2.84 -11.28 5.18
CA THR A 100 -4.27 -11.59 5.17
C THR A 100 -4.89 -11.14 3.86
N VAL A 101 -5.77 -11.95 3.29
CA VAL A 101 -6.53 -11.63 2.08
C VAL A 101 -7.98 -12.00 2.32
N TRP A 102 -8.89 -11.14 1.86
CA TRP A 102 -10.33 -11.30 1.97
C TRP A 102 -10.97 -11.45 0.58
N PHE A 103 -12.19 -11.98 0.56
CA PHE A 103 -13.11 -11.88 -0.57
C PHE A 103 -13.87 -10.54 -0.52
N SER A 104 -14.51 -10.16 -1.62
CA SER A 104 -15.30 -8.92 -1.72
C SER A 104 -16.54 -8.89 -0.81
N ASN A 105 -16.99 -10.05 -0.32
CA ASN A 105 -18.04 -10.15 0.69
C ASN A 105 -17.52 -9.92 2.13
N GLY A 106 -16.20 -9.74 2.31
CA GLY A 106 -15.57 -9.50 3.60
C GLY A 106 -15.15 -10.76 4.36
N HIS A 107 -15.45 -11.96 3.86
CA HIS A 107 -14.92 -13.19 4.44
C HIS A 107 -13.44 -13.36 4.14
N LEU A 108 -12.72 -14.01 5.05
CA LEU A 108 -11.32 -14.37 4.82
C LEU A 108 -11.23 -15.28 3.61
N ARG A 109 -10.20 -15.06 2.79
CA ARG A 109 -9.81 -15.96 1.71
C ARG A 109 -8.62 -16.80 2.13
N TYR A 110 -7.60 -16.16 2.68
CA TYR A 110 -6.51 -16.84 3.37
C TYR A 110 -5.76 -15.91 4.31
N GLU A 111 -5.11 -16.51 5.29
CA GLU A 111 -4.18 -15.82 6.18
C GLU A 111 -3.01 -16.74 6.52
N GLY A 112 -1.87 -16.12 6.81
CA GLY A 112 -0.66 -16.79 7.20
C GLY A 112 0.45 -15.79 7.46
N LYS A 113 1.69 -16.25 7.49
CA LYS A 113 2.86 -15.37 7.54
C LYS A 113 3.85 -15.68 6.43
N TYR A 114 4.60 -14.66 6.06
CA TYR A 114 5.78 -14.77 5.21
C TYR A 114 7.05 -14.53 6.03
N GLU A 115 8.13 -15.19 5.63
CA GLU A 115 9.50 -14.92 6.07
C GLU A 115 10.37 -14.77 4.82
N ASN A 116 10.64 -13.52 4.43
CA ASN A 116 11.45 -13.17 3.26
C ASN A 116 10.87 -13.81 1.97
N ASP A 117 9.62 -13.46 1.65
CA ASP A 117 8.81 -13.96 0.54
C ASP A 117 8.45 -15.46 0.57
N LYS A 118 8.93 -16.22 1.56
CA LYS A 118 8.56 -17.63 1.74
C LYS A 118 7.41 -17.76 2.71
N GLN A 119 6.43 -18.60 2.39
CA GLN A 119 5.38 -18.95 3.34
C GLN A 119 6.01 -19.64 4.54
N ALA A 120 5.56 -19.29 5.75
CA ALA A 120 6.03 -19.91 6.98
C ALA A 120 4.85 -20.12 7.94
N GLY A 121 4.98 -21.12 8.81
CA GLY A 121 3.99 -21.45 9.82
C GLY A 121 2.65 -21.87 9.23
N ILE A 122 1.58 -21.69 10.00
CA ILE A 122 0.25 -22.16 9.63
C ILE A 122 -0.41 -21.18 8.65
N TRP A 123 -0.84 -21.72 7.52
CA TRP A 123 -1.65 -21.06 6.51
C TRP A 123 -3.05 -21.64 6.50
N LYS A 124 -4.04 -20.77 6.60
CA LYS A 124 -5.45 -21.13 6.58
C LYS A 124 -6.12 -20.54 5.35
N PHE A 125 -7.03 -21.29 4.76
CA PHE A 125 -7.77 -20.90 3.57
C PHE A 125 -9.25 -21.18 3.80
N TRP A 126 -10.08 -20.24 3.35
CA TRP A 126 -11.53 -20.32 3.48
C TRP A 126 -12.19 -20.16 2.12
N ASP A 127 -13.44 -20.63 2.00
CA ASP A 127 -14.29 -20.33 0.85
C ASP A 127 -15.07 -19.01 1.02
N GLU A 128 -15.81 -18.62 0.00
CA GLU A 128 -16.62 -17.39 0.02
C GLU A 128 -17.74 -17.42 1.07
N ASN A 129 -18.13 -18.58 1.60
CA ASN A 129 -19.11 -18.68 2.69
C ASN A 129 -18.46 -18.58 4.07
N GLY A 130 -17.13 -18.42 4.14
CA GLY A 130 -16.38 -18.36 5.39
C GLY A 130 -16.08 -19.74 5.99
N ALA A 131 -16.29 -20.84 5.26
CA ALA A 131 -15.94 -22.17 5.71
C ALA A 131 -14.44 -22.43 5.50
N LEU A 132 -13.75 -22.94 6.54
CA LEU A 132 -12.34 -23.33 6.42
C LEU A 132 -12.22 -24.53 5.47
N VAL A 133 -11.50 -24.36 4.37
CA VAL A 133 -11.32 -25.41 3.35
C VAL A 133 -9.97 -26.11 3.45
N LYS A 134 -8.95 -25.42 3.99
CA LYS A 134 -7.59 -25.95 4.03
C LYS A 134 -6.76 -25.28 5.13
N GLU A 135 -5.95 -26.08 5.80
CA GLU A 135 -4.90 -25.64 6.71
C GLU A 135 -3.61 -26.38 6.36
N VAL A 136 -2.49 -25.67 6.25
CA VAL A 136 -1.17 -26.24 5.92
C VAL A 136 -0.09 -25.55 6.75
N GLU A 137 0.87 -26.33 7.25
CA GLU A 137 2.08 -25.83 7.91
C GLU A 137 3.25 -25.80 6.91
N TYR A 138 3.95 -24.67 6.86
CA TYR A 138 5.13 -24.42 6.01
C TYR A 138 6.37 -24.16 6.84
#